data_AF-A0A961BXN0-F1
#
_entry.id   AF-A0A961BXN0-F1
#
_cell.length_a   1.000
_cell.length_b   1.000
_cell.length_c   1.000
_cell.angle_alpha   90.00
_cell.angle_beta   90.00
_cell.angle_gamma   90.00
#
_symmetry.space_group_name_H-M   'P 1'
#
loop_
_entity.id
_entity.type
_entity.pdbx_description
1 polymer ?
#
loop_
_entity_poly.entity_id
_entity_poly.type
_entity_poly.pdbx_seq_one_letter_code
_entity_poly.pdbx_strand_id
1 'polypeptide(L)' 'MADFAYEDLLPIGADPTPYRKLSDAGVRTVAGPGGRTFLEVDPEALTLLAETAMHDIAHYL' A
#
# COMPACT_ATOMS: atom_id res chain seq x y z
N MET A 1 -5.33 20.96 -34.29
CA MET A 1 -6.04 20.47 -33.09
C MET A 1 -5.01 20.41 -31.98
N ALA A 2 -5.36 20.81 -30.76
CA ALA A 2 -4.48 20.57 -29.63
C ALA A 2 -4.49 19.07 -29.32
N ASP A 3 -3.32 18.49 -29.06
CA ASP A 3 -3.20 17.09 -28.67
C ASP A 3 -3.75 16.87 -27.26
N PHE A 4 -4.32 15.70 -27.02
CA PHE A 4 -4.80 15.32 -25.71
C PHE A 4 -3.61 15.08 -24.76
N ALA A 5 -3.56 15.83 -23.67
CA ALA A 5 -2.64 15.62 -22.56
C ALA A 5 -3.45 15.20 -21.34
N TYR A 6 -3.23 13.95 -20.88
CA TYR A 6 -3.83 13.47 -19.65
C TYR A 6 -3.15 14.12 -18.44
N GLU A 7 -3.95 14.56 -17.49
CA GLU A 7 -3.50 14.99 -16.17
C GLU A 7 -4.48 14.46 -15.12
N ASP A 8 -3.94 14.00 -14.00
CA ASP A 8 -4.76 13.56 -12.87
C ASP A 8 -5.51 14.76 -12.28
N LEU A 9 -6.77 14.55 -11.88
CA LEU A 9 -7.57 15.59 -11.23
C LEU A 9 -6.94 16.09 -9.93
N LEU A 10 -6.23 15.20 -9.22
CA LEU A 10 -5.55 15.46 -7.96
C LEU A 10 -4.14 14.85 -8.03
N PRO A 11 -3.13 15.57 -8.55
CA PRO A 11 -1.78 15.05 -8.65
C PRO A 11 -1.19 14.84 -7.25
N ILE A 12 -0.68 13.64 -6.99
CA ILE A 12 -0.03 13.29 -5.73
C ILE A 12 1.46 13.71 -5.75
N GLY A 13 1.94 14.22 -4.61
CA GLY A 13 3.34 14.60 -4.41
C GLY A 13 4.17 13.49 -3.77
N ALA A 14 5.43 13.80 -3.44
CA ALA A 14 6.27 12.89 -2.67
C ALA A 14 5.68 12.65 -1.27
N ASP A 15 5.81 11.42 -0.77
CA ASP A 15 5.41 11.05 0.60
C ASP A 15 6.65 10.99 1.51
N PRO A 16 6.86 11.98 2.39
CA PRO A 16 7.97 11.98 3.36
C PRO A 16 7.62 11.27 4.68
N THR A 17 6.43 10.65 4.78
CA THR A 17 5.95 10.05 6.03
C THR A 17 6.86 8.88 6.44
N PRO A 18 7.40 8.85 7.67
CA PRO A 18 8.21 7.74 8.14
C PRO A 18 7.33 6.51 8.44
N TYR A 19 7.74 5.34 7.95
CA TYR A 19 7.07 4.07 8.20
C TYR A 19 7.91 3.14 9.07
N ARG A 20 7.22 2.34 9.90
CA ARG A 20 7.81 1.25 10.67
C ARG A 20 7.36 -0.08 10.07
N LYS A 21 8.29 -0.99 9.80
CA LYS A 21 7.96 -2.36 9.37
C LYS A 21 7.30 -3.10 10.53
N LEU A 22 6.05 -3.54 10.34
CA LEU A 22 5.34 -4.37 11.31
C LEU A 22 5.71 -5.84 11.16
N SER A 23 5.67 -6.37 9.94
CA SER A 23 5.96 -7.76 9.59
C SER A 23 6.19 -7.91 8.08
N ASP A 24 6.71 -9.06 7.66
CA ASP A 24 6.67 -9.56 6.28
C ASP A 24 5.87 -10.87 6.15
N ALA A 25 5.26 -11.34 7.25
CA ALA A 25 4.34 -12.46 7.21
C ALA A 25 3.05 -12.09 6.48
N GLY A 26 2.47 -13.06 5.77
CA GLY A 26 1.22 -12.89 5.04
C GLY A 26 1.35 -12.12 3.74
N VAL A 27 2.57 -11.88 3.23
CA VAL A 27 2.79 -11.34 1.89
C VAL A 27 3.74 -12.22 1.09
N ARG A 28 3.40 -12.46 -0.18
CA ARG A 28 4.30 -13.13 -1.12
C ARG A 28 4.09 -12.64 -2.53
N THR A 29 5.12 -12.77 -3.35
CA THR A 29 5.00 -12.51 -4.78
C THR A 29 4.60 -13.78 -5.52
N VAL A 30 3.72 -13.64 -6.52
CA VAL A 30 3.30 -14.73 -7.40
C VAL A 30 3.37 -14.28 -8.86
N ALA A 31 3.65 -15.23 -9.76
CA ALA A 31 3.67 -14.96 -11.19
C ALA A 31 2.24 -14.83 -11.73
N GLY A 32 2.01 -13.80 -12.53
CA GLY A 32 0.74 -13.53 -13.18
C GLY A 32 0.83 -13.49 -14.72
N PRO A 33 -0.31 -13.38 -15.39
CA PRO A 33 -0.39 -13.45 -16.84
C PRO A 33 0.37 -12.31 -17.53
N GLY A 34 1.07 -12.65 -18.61
CA GLY A 34 1.87 -11.70 -19.39
C GLY A 34 3.19 -11.30 -18.73
N GLY A 35 3.76 -12.15 -17.85
CA GLY A 35 5.03 -11.89 -17.19
C GLY A 35 4.95 -10.85 -16.06
N ARG A 36 3.74 -10.55 -15.57
CA ARG A 36 3.51 -9.62 -14.47
C ARG A 36 3.73 -10.30 -13.13
N THR A 37 4.21 -9.54 -12.14
CA THR A 37 4.31 -9.99 -10.75
C THR A 37 3.12 -9.46 -9.96
N PHE A 38 2.44 -10.35 -9.24
CA PHE A 38 1.34 -10.01 -8.34
C PHE A 38 1.82 -10.14 -6.89
N LEU A 39 1.28 -9.30 -6.01
CA LEU A 39 1.45 -9.43 -4.58
C LEU A 39 0.20 -10.10 -4.02
N GLU A 40 0.37 -11.29 -3.47
CA GLU A 40 -0.67 -11.97 -2.72
C GLU A 40 -0.53 -11.57 -1.24
N VAL A 41 -1.66 -11.19 -0.64
CA VAL A 41 -1.74 -10.69 0.74
C VAL A 41 -2.78 -11.51 1.48
N ASP A 42 -2.35 -12.18 2.54
CA ASP A 42 -3.23 -12.96 3.40
C ASP A 42 -4.14 -12.03 4.23
N PRO A 43 -5.40 -12.39 4.49
CA PRO A 43 -6.32 -11.58 5.28
C PRO A 43 -5.78 -11.21 6.67
N GLU A 44 -5.00 -12.10 7.29
CA GLU A 44 -4.40 -11.90 8.61
C GLU A 44 -3.42 -10.72 8.63
N ALA A 45 -2.74 -10.43 7.51
CA ALA A 45 -1.85 -9.28 7.40
C ALA A 45 -2.63 -7.96 7.49
N LEU A 46 -3.84 -7.92 6.91
CA LEU A 46 -4.73 -6.76 6.99
C LEU A 46 -5.28 -6.57 8.39
N THR A 47 -5.65 -7.67 9.07
CA THR A 47 -6.09 -7.64 10.48
C THR A 47 -5.01 -7.08 11.39
N LEU A 48 -3.76 -7.57 11.28
CA LEU A 48 -2.63 -7.08 12.07
C LEU A 48 -2.37 -5.58 11.83
N LEU A 49 -2.42 -5.15 10.57
CA LEU A 49 -2.22 -3.76 10.20
C LEU A 49 -3.28 -2.87 10.85
N ALA A 50 -4.56 -3.24 10.74
CA ALA A 50 -5.66 -2.47 11.30
C ALA A 50 -5.62 -2.43 12.83
N GLU A 51 -5.39 -3.56 13.49
CA GLU A 51 -5.27 -3.64 14.95
C GLU A 51 -4.15 -2.75 15.46
N THR A 52 -2.96 -2.86 14.85
CA THR A 52 -1.79 -2.06 15.25
C THR A 52 -2.03 -0.58 15.03
N ALA A 53 -2.62 -0.20 13.89
CA ALA A 53 -2.92 1.20 13.60
C ALA A 53 -3.93 1.80 14.60
N MET A 54 -4.99 1.05 14.93
CA MET A 54 -6.01 1.49 15.89
C MET A 54 -5.46 1.58 17.32
N HIS A 55 -4.58 0.66 17.72
CA HIS A 55 -3.86 0.77 18.99
C HIS A 55 -2.95 2.01 19.01
N ASP A 56 -2.14 2.17 17.97
CA ASP A 56 -1.13 3.22 17.91
C ASP A 56 -1.79 4.61 17.92
N ILE A 57 -2.88 4.85 17.16
CA ILE A 57 -3.59 6.14 17.17
C ILE A 57 -4.31 6.42 18.50
N ALA A 58 -4.69 5.39 19.26
CA ALA A 58 -5.36 5.58 20.56
C ALA A 58 -4.39 5.96 21.69
N HIS A 59 -3.12 5.60 21.56
CA HIS A 59 -2.11 5.75 22.63
C HIS A 59 -0.98 6.71 22.26
N TYR A 60 -0.75 6.91 20.97
CA TYR A 60 0.23 7.85 20.43
C TYR A 60 -0.52 8.90 19.61
N LEU A 61 -0.41 10.16 20.04
CA LEU A 61 -0.88 11.39 19.40
C LEU A 61 -2.31 11.39 18.80
#